data_AF-A0A963NYK3-F1
#
_entry.id   AF-A0A963NYK3-F1
#
_cell.length_a   1.000
_cell.length_b   1.000
_cell.length_c   1.000
_cell.angle_alpha   90.00
_cell.angle_beta   90.00
_cell.angle_gamma   90.00
#
_symmetry.space_group_name_H-M   'P 1'
#
loop_
_entity.id
_entity.type
_entity.pdbx_description
1 polymer ?
#
loop_
_entity_poly.entity_id
_entity_poly.type
_entity_poly.pdbx_seq_one_letter_code
_entity_poly.pdbx_strand_id
1 'polypeptide(L)'
;MKQGVATHGQAAAPALAAEHPFAAVVRTVAKGEKLGRSLTMEEAREAMRLVLEGGVEPVQLGAFLAVLRYRKETGAELAGFALAARDRLTCGTLPATALDWPSYADRHRQLPYFVLAALLAAGAGVRVLMHGVAGEGPAGTRAVLQALGVPLATDAGEAERHMAERSFAYLPLEAICPDLERLFALRPLLGLRSPANTYARELNPAAAPCQIQGVFHPNYADLHAQAASRLGQPRAAIFKGGGGEGQINPLKPVALTLVEDGQVRRETWPALLEADDAGWRDEPLEPARVVELWRGRCRAPGPEAAILGTAAVALHLTGRSPTPESALAMARELWESRDRARY
;
A
#
# COMPACT_ATOMS: atom_id res chain seq x y z
N MET A 1 16.21 69.86 43.37
CA MET A 1 16.17 68.87 42.28
C MET A 1 17.31 67.86 42.47
N LYS A 2 17.00 66.66 42.96
CA LYS A 2 17.89 65.49 42.86
C LYS A 2 17.06 64.42 42.15
N GLN A 3 17.40 64.14 40.89
CA GLN A 3 16.75 63.11 40.09
C GLN A 3 17.31 61.75 40.50
N GLY A 4 16.40 60.81 40.80
CA GLY A 4 16.71 59.42 41.07
C GLY A 4 17.05 58.67 39.79
N VAL A 5 18.14 57.91 39.84
CA VAL A 5 18.54 56.97 38.79
C VAL A 5 17.67 55.72 38.91
N ALA A 6 16.82 55.48 37.92
CA ALA A 6 16.04 54.27 37.80
C ALA A 6 16.95 53.13 37.31
N THR A 7 17.20 52.15 38.19
CA THR A 7 17.85 50.89 37.87
C THR A 7 16.98 50.13 36.86
N HIS A 8 17.51 49.95 35.64
CA HIS A 8 16.94 49.05 34.66
C HIS A 8 17.12 47.62 35.15
N GLY A 9 16.00 46.95 35.47
CA GLY A 9 15.99 45.53 35.74
C GLY A 9 16.48 44.76 34.51
N GLN A 10 17.56 44.01 34.68
CA GLN A 10 17.97 42.98 33.73
C GLN A 10 16.83 41.96 33.63
N ALA A 11 16.12 41.95 32.50
CA ALA A 11 15.25 40.84 32.14
C ALA A 11 16.14 39.60 32.02
N ALA A 12 15.87 38.60 32.88
CA ALA A 12 16.53 37.31 32.80
C ALA A 12 16.31 36.73 31.40
N ALA A 13 17.39 36.34 30.74
CA ALA A 13 17.31 35.62 29.47
C ALA A 13 16.44 34.36 29.68
N PRO A 14 15.46 34.08 28.79
CA PRO A 14 14.64 32.89 28.93
C PRO A 14 15.55 31.67 28.96
N ALA A 15 15.36 30.80 29.95
CA ALA A 15 16.05 29.52 30.01
C ALA A 15 15.87 28.81 28.67
N LEU A 16 16.98 28.37 28.05
CA LEU A 16 16.96 27.59 26.82
C LEU A 16 16.04 26.39 27.05
N ALA A 17 14.87 26.39 26.39
CA ALA A 17 13.93 25.30 26.47
C ALA A 17 14.66 23.99 26.09
N ALA A 18 14.42 22.92 26.86
CA ALA A 18 14.97 21.61 26.55
C ALA A 18 14.59 21.24 25.10
N GLU A 19 15.57 20.78 24.33
CA GLU A 19 15.34 20.45 22.93
C GLU A 19 14.32 19.31 22.81
N HIS A 20 13.31 19.51 21.96
CA HIS A 20 12.30 18.50 21.69
C HIS A 20 12.97 17.24 21.09
N PRO A 21 12.63 16.00 21.51
CA PRO A 21 13.28 14.78 21.01
C PRO A 21 13.29 14.66 19.48
N PHE A 22 12.21 15.07 18.83
CA PHE A 22 12.06 15.05 17.38
C PHE A 22 12.90 16.11 16.62
N ALA A 23 13.47 17.10 17.31
CA ALA A 23 14.29 18.13 16.67
C ALA A 23 15.55 17.56 16.00
N ALA A 24 16.13 16.49 16.57
CA ALA A 24 17.25 15.78 15.97
C ALA A 24 16.88 15.15 14.62
N VAL A 25 15.67 14.59 14.49
CA VAL A 25 15.16 14.02 13.23
C VAL A 25 15.02 15.11 12.18
N VAL A 26 14.34 16.21 12.51
CA VAL A 26 14.17 17.36 11.59
C VAL A 26 15.53 17.90 11.15
N ARG A 27 16.46 18.07 12.09
CA ARG A 27 17.82 18.53 11.81
C ARG A 27 18.55 17.60 10.84
N THR A 28 18.41 16.29 10.98
CA THR A 28 19.07 15.30 10.10
C THR A 28 18.52 15.38 8.67
N VAL A 29 17.21 15.50 8.50
CA VAL A 29 16.60 15.46 7.16
C VAL A 29 16.52 16.83 6.47
N ALA A 30 16.49 17.94 7.21
CA ALA A 30 16.14 19.28 6.70
C ALA A 30 17.30 20.29 6.69
N LYS A 31 18.55 19.87 6.91
CA LYS A 31 19.74 20.75 6.95
C LYS A 31 20.22 21.29 5.59
N GLY A 32 19.44 21.12 4.53
CA GLY A 32 19.79 21.48 3.15
C GLY A 32 20.63 20.41 2.45
N GLU A 33 20.83 20.56 1.13
CA GLU A 33 21.40 19.52 0.25
C GLU A 33 22.78 19.01 0.69
N LYS A 34 23.64 19.87 1.25
CA LYS A 34 25.02 19.51 1.62
C LYS A 34 25.15 18.88 3.01
N LEU A 35 24.22 19.15 3.91
CA LEU A 35 24.33 18.81 5.34
C LEU A 35 23.21 17.91 5.84
N GLY A 36 22.10 17.81 5.09
CA GLY A 36 21.04 16.86 5.34
C GLY A 36 21.41 15.47 4.81
N ARG A 37 20.85 14.44 5.43
CA ARG A 37 20.97 13.05 4.95
C ARG A 37 19.67 12.29 5.19
N SER A 38 19.52 11.16 4.51
CA SER A 38 18.49 10.18 4.82
C SER A 38 18.71 9.60 6.22
N LEU A 39 17.62 9.19 6.86
CA LEU A 39 17.67 8.44 8.11
C LEU A 39 18.16 7.02 7.85
N THR A 40 18.82 6.42 8.85
CA THR A 40 18.99 4.95 8.86
C THR A 40 17.64 4.27 9.09
N MET A 41 17.59 2.95 8.95
CA MET A 41 16.36 2.20 9.19
C MET A 41 15.89 2.33 10.65
N GLU A 42 16.81 2.32 11.61
CA GLU A 42 16.55 2.47 13.03
C GLU A 42 16.08 3.89 13.36
N GLU A 43 16.75 4.91 12.82
CA GLU A 43 16.35 6.31 12.98
C GLU A 43 14.97 6.57 12.37
N ALA A 44 14.66 5.96 11.23
CA ALA A 44 13.36 6.04 10.58
C ALA A 44 12.27 5.36 11.41
N ARG A 45 12.54 4.18 11.97
CA ARG A 45 11.62 3.48 12.88
C ARG A 45 11.31 4.33 14.10
N GLU A 46 12.33 4.89 14.74
CA GLU A 46 12.14 5.73 15.93
C GLU A 46 11.39 7.03 15.59
N ALA A 47 11.74 7.69 14.50
CA ALA A 47 11.04 8.89 14.04
C ALA A 47 9.55 8.61 13.79
N MET A 48 9.22 7.54 13.07
CA MET A 48 7.83 7.21 12.78
C MET A 48 7.09 6.69 14.01
N ARG A 49 7.76 6.02 14.96
CA ARG A 49 7.17 5.64 16.25
C ARG A 49 6.67 6.87 17.01
N LEU A 50 7.52 7.91 17.13
CA LEU A 50 7.13 9.18 17.75
C LEU A 50 5.96 9.86 17.03
N VAL A 51 5.97 9.84 15.69
CA VAL A 51 4.88 10.38 14.86
C VAL A 51 3.56 9.64 15.13
N LEU A 52 3.57 8.32 15.09
CA LEU A 52 2.37 7.49 15.26
C LEU A 52 1.84 7.52 16.70
N GLU A 53 2.71 7.70 17.70
CA GLU A 53 2.30 7.89 19.10
C GLU A 53 1.75 9.29 19.40
N GLY A 54 1.85 10.23 18.47
CA GLY A 54 1.45 11.63 18.70
C GLY A 54 2.47 12.42 19.55
N GLY A 55 3.71 11.93 19.66
CA GLY A 55 4.80 12.59 20.39
C GLY A 55 5.52 13.68 19.58
N VAL A 56 4.88 14.25 18.56
CA VAL A 56 5.43 15.29 17.69
C VAL A 56 4.49 16.48 17.58
N GLU A 57 5.04 17.69 17.58
CA GLU A 57 4.25 18.90 17.39
C GLU A 57 3.73 19.00 15.94
N PRO A 58 2.55 19.60 15.69
CA PRO A 58 2.00 19.74 14.33
C PRO A 58 2.97 20.43 13.35
N VAL A 59 3.73 21.42 13.82
CA VAL A 59 4.75 22.12 13.02
C VAL A 59 5.92 21.20 12.65
N GLN A 60 6.34 20.32 13.57
CA GLN A 60 7.41 19.34 13.32
C GLN A 60 6.95 18.27 12.34
N LEU A 61 5.72 17.78 12.51
CA LEU A 61 5.11 16.81 11.60
C LEU A 61 5.00 17.37 10.19
N GLY A 62 4.44 18.58 10.04
CA GLY A 62 4.35 19.26 8.75
C GLY A 62 5.71 19.42 8.07
N ALA A 63 6.72 19.89 8.81
CA ALA A 63 8.09 20.04 8.29
C ALA A 63 8.68 18.69 7.85
N PHE A 64 8.55 17.64 8.66
CA PHE A 64 9.08 16.32 8.37
C PHE A 64 8.45 15.72 7.11
N LEU A 65 7.11 15.73 7.00
CA LEU A 65 6.40 15.18 5.86
C LEU A 65 6.72 15.96 4.57
N ALA A 66 6.82 17.28 4.63
CA ALA A 66 7.15 18.12 3.47
C ALA A 66 8.58 17.87 2.97
N VAL A 67 9.55 17.75 3.89
CA VAL A 67 10.95 17.47 3.54
C VAL A 67 11.10 16.08 2.92
N LEU A 68 10.46 15.05 3.49
CA LEU A 68 10.46 13.71 2.90
C LEU A 68 9.82 13.70 1.52
N ARG A 69 8.72 14.42 1.33
CA ARG A 69 8.07 14.54 0.02
C ARG A 69 8.99 15.16 -1.03
N TYR A 70 9.75 16.19 -0.67
CA TYR A 70 10.66 16.88 -1.58
C TYR A 70 11.89 16.04 -1.92
N ARG A 71 12.55 15.47 -0.90
CA ARG A 71 13.78 14.69 -1.06
C ARG A 71 13.55 13.29 -1.64
N LYS A 72 12.34 12.74 -1.43
CA LYS A 72 11.97 11.33 -1.59
C LYS A 72 12.65 10.45 -0.56
N GLU A 73 11.93 9.40 -0.17
CA GLU A 73 12.36 8.42 0.82
C GLU A 73 13.35 7.41 0.22
N THR A 74 14.16 6.80 1.09
CA THR A 74 15.03 5.68 0.77
C THR A 74 14.45 4.34 1.23
N GLY A 75 14.96 3.22 0.72
CA GLY A 75 14.48 1.89 1.11
C GLY A 75 14.66 1.60 2.61
N ALA A 76 15.72 2.14 3.23
CA ALA A 76 15.93 2.06 4.67
C ALA A 76 14.86 2.83 5.46
N GLU A 77 14.49 4.03 4.98
CA GLU A 77 13.43 4.83 5.60
C GLU A 77 12.07 4.15 5.49
N LEU A 78 11.71 3.64 4.30
CA LEU A 78 10.48 2.86 4.11
C LEU A 78 10.39 1.67 5.07
N ALA A 79 11.48 0.88 5.16
CA ALA A 79 11.52 -0.27 6.05
C ALA A 79 11.36 0.14 7.52
N GLY A 80 12.06 1.19 7.97
CA GLY A 80 11.92 1.72 9.33
C GLY A 80 10.50 2.20 9.63
N PHE A 81 9.89 2.96 8.72
CA PHE A 81 8.52 3.44 8.87
C PHE A 81 7.50 2.30 8.92
N ALA A 82 7.67 1.28 8.08
CA ALA A 82 6.81 0.10 8.09
C ALA A 82 6.92 -0.69 9.39
N LEU A 83 8.14 -0.87 9.93
CA LEU A 83 8.32 -1.50 11.25
C LEU A 83 7.64 -0.73 12.37
N ALA A 84 7.76 0.60 12.38
CA ALA A 84 7.08 1.43 13.38
C ALA A 84 5.55 1.29 13.32
N ALA A 85 4.98 1.15 12.12
CA ALA A 85 3.55 0.89 11.94
C ALA A 85 3.17 -0.54 12.39
N ARG A 86 4.01 -1.54 12.10
CA ARG A 86 3.82 -2.94 12.56
C ARG A 86 3.86 -3.07 14.09
N ASP A 87 4.64 -2.24 14.78
CA ASP A 87 4.67 -2.20 16.25
C ASP A 87 3.37 -1.67 16.86
N ARG A 88 2.48 -1.06 16.05
CA ARG A 88 1.25 -0.38 16.47
C ARG A 88 -0.02 -0.96 15.84
N LEU A 89 0.03 -2.23 15.42
CA LEU A 89 -1.15 -2.92 14.92
C LEU A 89 -2.16 -3.12 16.07
N THR A 90 -3.42 -2.80 15.81
CA THR A 90 -4.52 -2.89 16.79
C THR A 90 -5.51 -4.02 16.47
N CYS A 91 -5.38 -4.65 15.30
CA CYS A 91 -6.33 -5.67 14.82
C CYS A 91 -6.22 -7.03 15.53
N GLY A 92 -5.27 -7.21 16.44
CA GLY A 92 -4.95 -8.50 17.05
C GLY A 92 -4.17 -9.44 16.11
N THR A 93 -4.05 -10.72 16.49
CA THR A 93 -3.35 -11.73 15.70
C THR A 93 -4.18 -12.13 14.49
N LEU A 94 -3.75 -11.71 13.30
CA LEU A 94 -4.45 -11.98 12.05
C LEU A 94 -4.34 -13.45 11.62
N PRO A 95 -5.31 -13.94 10.83
CA PRO A 95 -5.32 -15.30 10.30
C PRO A 95 -4.07 -15.61 9.47
N ALA A 96 -3.70 -16.90 9.44
CA ALA A 96 -2.65 -17.38 8.54
C ALA A 96 -2.93 -16.93 7.10
N THR A 97 -1.96 -16.26 6.48
CA THR A 97 -2.13 -15.60 5.18
C THR A 97 -1.00 -16.03 4.26
N ALA A 98 -1.33 -16.41 3.02
CA ALA A 98 -0.36 -16.81 2.00
C ALA A 98 0.08 -15.61 1.15
N LEU A 99 -0.85 -14.68 0.89
CA LEU A 99 -0.61 -13.50 0.05
C LEU A 99 -1.18 -12.24 0.71
N ASP A 100 -0.33 -11.26 0.91
CA ASP A 100 -0.70 -9.91 1.33
C ASP A 100 -0.86 -8.98 0.10
N TRP A 101 -1.96 -8.22 0.09
CA TRP A 101 -2.39 -7.40 -1.04
C TRP A 101 -2.76 -5.98 -0.58
N PRO A 102 -1.78 -5.06 -0.48
CA PRO A 102 -2.02 -3.67 -0.09
C PRO A 102 -2.79 -2.89 -1.17
N SER A 103 -3.79 -2.11 -0.75
CA SER A 103 -4.58 -1.18 -1.57
C SER A 103 -4.59 0.22 -0.96
N TYR A 104 -3.64 1.05 -1.39
CA TYR A 104 -3.41 2.40 -0.84
C TYR A 104 -3.36 3.50 -1.91
N ALA A 105 -3.85 3.24 -3.12
CA ALA A 105 -4.02 4.32 -4.08
C ALA A 105 -5.23 5.17 -3.70
N ASP A 106 -5.06 6.50 -3.66
CA ASP A 106 -6.15 7.35 -3.18
C ASP A 106 -7.27 7.51 -4.21
N ARG A 107 -6.96 7.55 -5.51
CA ARG A 107 -7.96 7.74 -6.56
C ARG A 107 -7.70 6.75 -7.68
N HIS A 108 -8.69 5.93 -7.96
CA HIS A 108 -8.65 5.02 -9.09
C HIS A 108 -9.14 5.75 -10.35
N ARG A 109 -8.44 5.51 -11.47
CA ARG A 109 -8.85 5.98 -12.81
C ARG A 109 -9.59 4.89 -13.61
N GLN A 110 -9.81 3.75 -12.99
CA GLN A 110 -10.39 2.53 -13.53
C GLN A 110 -10.98 1.75 -12.34
N LEU A 111 -11.94 0.86 -12.58
CA LEU A 111 -12.46 0.04 -11.48
C LEU A 111 -11.37 -0.91 -10.92
N PRO A 112 -11.37 -1.20 -9.60
CA PRO A 112 -10.38 -2.05 -8.94
C PRO A 112 -10.62 -3.54 -9.25
N TYR A 113 -10.47 -3.91 -10.52
CA TYR A 113 -10.63 -5.28 -11.01
C TYR A 113 -9.64 -6.28 -10.36
N PHE A 114 -8.55 -5.81 -9.75
CA PHE A 114 -7.67 -6.65 -8.93
C PHE A 114 -8.38 -7.31 -7.74
N VAL A 115 -9.54 -6.78 -7.29
CA VAL A 115 -10.42 -7.47 -6.34
C VAL A 115 -10.87 -8.82 -6.91
N LEU A 116 -11.30 -8.87 -8.18
CA LEU A 116 -11.68 -10.13 -8.82
C LEU A 116 -10.46 -11.05 -9.00
N ALA A 117 -9.28 -10.49 -9.31
CA ALA A 117 -8.05 -11.28 -9.38
C ALA A 117 -7.68 -11.94 -8.04
N ALA A 118 -7.83 -11.22 -6.93
CA ALA A 118 -7.64 -11.74 -5.59
C ALA A 118 -8.65 -12.86 -5.25
N LEU A 119 -9.93 -12.69 -5.65
CA LEU A 119 -10.96 -13.70 -5.48
C LEU A 119 -10.71 -14.96 -6.33
N LEU A 120 -10.13 -14.82 -7.52
CA LEU A 120 -9.69 -15.98 -8.32
C LEU A 120 -8.54 -16.73 -7.64
N ALA A 121 -7.52 -16.01 -7.14
CA ALA A 121 -6.43 -16.63 -6.39
C ALA A 121 -6.95 -17.35 -5.14
N ALA A 122 -7.93 -16.76 -4.45
CA ALA A 122 -8.63 -17.38 -3.32
C ALA A 122 -9.39 -18.65 -3.72
N GLY A 123 -9.99 -18.68 -4.92
CA GLY A 123 -10.59 -19.88 -5.53
C GLY A 123 -9.58 -21.01 -5.77
N ALA A 124 -8.31 -20.69 -5.98
CA ALA A 124 -7.20 -21.66 -6.02
C ALA A 124 -6.63 -22.01 -4.63
N GLY A 125 -7.38 -21.68 -3.56
CA GLY A 125 -7.00 -21.94 -2.17
C GLY A 125 -5.85 -21.08 -1.66
N VAL A 126 -5.50 -19.98 -2.33
CA VAL A 126 -4.54 -19.00 -1.78
C VAL A 126 -5.26 -18.18 -0.71
N ARG A 127 -4.77 -18.19 0.53
CA ARG A 127 -5.32 -17.33 1.59
C ARG A 127 -4.84 -15.89 1.38
N VAL A 128 -5.71 -15.02 0.90
CA VAL A 128 -5.39 -13.63 0.54
C VAL A 128 -5.91 -12.67 1.60
N LEU A 129 -5.01 -11.87 2.18
CA LEU A 129 -5.39 -10.72 2.99
C LEU A 129 -5.20 -9.45 2.15
N MET A 130 -6.30 -8.77 1.84
CA MET A 130 -6.25 -7.45 1.24
C MET A 130 -6.47 -6.40 2.33
N HIS A 131 -5.77 -5.27 2.25
CA HIS A 131 -5.95 -4.22 3.23
C HIS A 131 -5.69 -2.84 2.64
N GLY A 132 -6.33 -1.81 3.19
CA GLY A 132 -6.25 -0.50 2.56
C GLY A 132 -7.08 0.62 3.16
N VAL A 133 -6.87 1.82 2.61
CA VAL A 133 -7.69 3.01 2.91
C VAL A 133 -9.04 2.94 2.18
N ALA A 134 -9.96 3.82 2.56
CA ALA A 134 -11.26 3.95 1.88
C ALA A 134 -11.11 4.34 0.40
N GLY A 135 -10.09 5.15 0.10
CA GLY A 135 -9.92 5.79 -1.21
C GLY A 135 -10.93 6.94 -1.42
N GLU A 136 -10.81 7.60 -2.57
CA GLU A 136 -11.69 8.68 -3.02
C GLU A 136 -12.58 8.23 -4.18
N GLY A 137 -13.83 8.70 -4.15
CA GLY A 137 -14.78 8.53 -5.25
C GLY A 137 -15.49 7.17 -5.27
N PRO A 138 -16.39 6.97 -6.25
CA PRO A 138 -17.28 5.80 -6.27
C PRO A 138 -16.58 4.50 -6.66
N ALA A 139 -15.38 4.55 -7.25
CA ALA A 139 -14.62 3.39 -7.71
C ALA A 139 -13.53 2.91 -6.72
N GLY A 140 -13.70 3.18 -5.42
CA GLY A 140 -12.79 2.66 -4.39
C GLY A 140 -12.91 1.13 -4.22
N THR A 141 -11.83 0.51 -3.73
CA THR A 141 -11.80 -0.93 -3.39
C THR A 141 -12.97 -1.35 -2.51
N ARG A 142 -13.31 -0.55 -1.49
CA ARG A 142 -14.43 -0.82 -0.57
C ARG A 142 -15.80 -0.77 -1.25
N ALA A 143 -15.99 0.15 -2.19
CA ALA A 143 -17.24 0.26 -2.93
C ALA A 143 -17.47 -0.96 -3.83
N VAL A 144 -16.40 -1.49 -4.44
CA VAL A 144 -16.47 -2.73 -5.22
C VAL A 144 -16.69 -3.96 -4.34
N LEU A 145 -16.02 -4.06 -3.19
CA LEU A 145 -16.26 -5.14 -2.23
C LEU A 145 -17.72 -5.14 -1.75
N GLN A 146 -18.26 -3.96 -1.42
CA GLN A 146 -19.66 -3.80 -1.03
C GLN A 146 -20.61 -4.23 -2.16
N ALA A 147 -20.35 -3.83 -3.41
CA ALA A 147 -21.16 -4.22 -4.55
C ALA A 147 -21.15 -5.74 -4.80
N LEU A 148 -20.01 -6.40 -4.56
CA LEU A 148 -19.86 -7.85 -4.62
C LEU A 148 -20.44 -8.58 -3.39
N GLY A 149 -20.98 -7.86 -2.40
CA GLY A 149 -21.47 -8.47 -1.16
C GLY A 149 -20.37 -9.07 -0.29
N VAL A 150 -19.10 -8.64 -0.46
CA VAL A 150 -17.97 -9.10 0.35
C VAL A 150 -17.83 -8.21 1.58
N PRO A 151 -18.13 -8.71 2.80
CA PRO A 151 -18.02 -7.91 4.02
C PRO A 151 -16.57 -7.56 4.34
N LEU A 152 -16.38 -6.35 4.87
CA LEU A 152 -15.13 -5.86 5.42
C LEU A 152 -15.02 -6.38 6.85
N ALA A 153 -13.86 -6.92 7.22
CA ALA A 153 -13.61 -7.32 8.59
C ALA A 153 -13.26 -6.09 9.44
N THR A 154 -13.69 -6.10 10.70
CA THR A 154 -13.38 -5.03 11.67
C THR A 154 -12.31 -5.44 12.69
N ASP A 155 -12.04 -6.73 12.83
CA ASP A 155 -11.00 -7.29 13.70
C ASP A 155 -10.44 -8.62 13.14
N ALA A 156 -9.44 -9.20 13.82
CA ALA A 156 -8.86 -10.49 13.44
C ALA A 156 -9.84 -11.68 13.48
N GLY A 157 -10.83 -11.65 14.38
CA GLY A 157 -11.83 -12.71 14.48
C GLY A 157 -12.75 -12.73 13.26
N GLU A 158 -13.19 -11.56 12.79
CA GLU A 158 -13.94 -11.44 11.53
C GLU A 158 -13.06 -11.80 10.33
N ALA A 159 -11.79 -11.38 10.35
CA ALA A 159 -10.81 -11.72 9.33
C ALA A 159 -10.68 -13.24 9.16
N GLU A 160 -10.55 -13.99 10.26
CA GLU A 160 -10.46 -15.44 10.24
C GLU A 160 -11.76 -16.08 9.71
N ARG A 161 -12.94 -15.60 10.13
CA ARG A 161 -14.22 -16.11 9.59
C ARG A 161 -14.31 -15.92 8.08
N HIS A 162 -14.00 -14.71 7.59
CA HIS A 162 -13.99 -14.44 6.16
C HIS A 162 -12.95 -15.31 5.45
N MET A 163 -11.74 -15.41 5.98
CA MET A 163 -10.68 -16.24 5.41
C MET A 163 -11.05 -17.73 5.37
N ALA A 164 -11.73 -18.26 6.38
CA ALA A 164 -12.20 -19.64 6.42
C ALA A 164 -13.29 -19.92 5.38
N GLU A 165 -14.21 -18.98 5.16
CA GLU A 165 -15.33 -19.15 4.22
C GLU A 165 -14.91 -19.01 2.75
N ARG A 166 -13.95 -18.13 2.45
CA ARG A 166 -13.65 -17.76 1.06
C ARG A 166 -12.18 -17.62 0.71
N SER A 167 -11.26 -17.95 1.61
CA SER A 167 -9.81 -17.74 1.44
C SER A 167 -9.44 -16.28 1.14
N PHE A 168 -10.32 -15.34 1.47
CA PHE A 168 -10.12 -13.92 1.26
C PHE A 168 -10.73 -13.11 2.40
N ALA A 169 -9.98 -12.16 2.92
CA ALA A 169 -10.45 -11.16 3.86
C ALA A 169 -9.96 -9.77 3.43
N TYR A 170 -10.80 -8.74 3.66
CA TYR A 170 -10.40 -7.35 3.54
C TYR A 170 -10.43 -6.68 4.90
N LEU A 171 -9.32 -6.03 5.30
CA LEU A 171 -9.26 -5.22 6.51
C LEU A 171 -9.00 -3.74 6.18
N PRO A 172 -9.86 -2.82 6.64
CA PRO A 172 -9.61 -1.38 6.59
C PRO A 172 -8.34 -0.97 7.37
N LEU A 173 -7.59 0.02 6.87
CA LEU A 173 -6.41 0.54 7.58
C LEU A 173 -6.78 1.09 8.97
N GLU A 174 -7.95 1.71 9.13
CA GLU A 174 -8.43 2.18 10.44
C GLU A 174 -8.69 1.06 11.45
N ALA A 175 -8.90 -0.18 11.00
CA ALA A 175 -9.00 -1.35 11.87
C ALA A 175 -7.61 -1.94 12.18
N ILE A 176 -6.66 -1.80 11.25
CA ILE A 176 -5.30 -2.34 11.35
C ILE A 176 -4.40 -1.45 12.19
N CYS A 177 -4.30 -0.17 11.85
CA CYS A 177 -3.45 0.82 12.49
C CYS A 177 -4.09 2.22 12.38
N PRO A 178 -4.98 2.59 13.33
CA PRO A 178 -5.62 3.91 13.37
C PRO A 178 -4.62 5.06 13.36
N ASP A 179 -3.47 4.89 14.00
CA ASP A 179 -2.43 5.91 14.05
C ASP A 179 -1.86 6.24 12.66
N LEU A 180 -1.72 5.22 11.81
CA LEU A 180 -1.30 5.38 10.43
C LEU A 180 -2.41 6.00 9.57
N GLU A 181 -3.68 5.62 9.78
CA GLU A 181 -4.82 6.23 9.08
C GLU A 181 -4.84 7.76 9.24
N ARG A 182 -4.50 8.27 10.44
CA ARG A 182 -4.40 9.72 10.68
C ARG A 182 -3.44 10.43 9.72
N LEU A 183 -2.36 9.77 9.28
CA LEU A 183 -1.41 10.36 8.33
C LEU A 183 -1.99 10.45 6.91
N PHE A 184 -2.89 9.55 6.51
CA PHE A 184 -3.64 9.66 5.26
C PHE A 184 -4.68 10.79 5.35
N ALA A 185 -5.32 10.95 6.51
CA ALA A 185 -6.30 12.01 6.76
C ALA A 185 -5.72 13.43 6.72
N LEU A 186 -4.39 13.60 6.75
CA LEU A 186 -3.74 14.91 6.58
C LEU A 186 -3.78 15.44 5.14
N ARG A 187 -4.15 14.63 4.16
CA ARG A 187 -4.06 15.05 2.76
C ARG A 187 -4.90 16.30 2.41
N PRO A 188 -6.16 16.46 2.84
CA PRO A 188 -6.92 17.69 2.59
C PRO A 188 -6.27 18.94 3.20
N LEU A 189 -5.53 18.77 4.30
CA LEU A 189 -4.80 19.85 4.97
C LEU A 189 -3.49 20.19 4.25
N LEU A 190 -2.71 19.19 3.85
CA LEU A 190 -1.39 19.38 3.23
C LEU A 190 -1.49 19.64 1.71
N GLY A 191 -2.57 19.24 1.06
CA GLY A 191 -2.74 19.31 -0.40
C GLY A 191 -1.90 18.29 -1.18
N LEU A 192 -1.21 17.38 -0.49
CA LEU A 192 -0.25 16.43 -1.06
C LEU A 192 -0.23 15.11 -0.29
N ARG A 193 0.25 14.06 -0.97
CA ARG A 193 0.48 12.75 -0.37
C ARG A 193 1.63 12.80 0.62
N SER A 194 1.48 12.08 1.73
CA SER A 194 2.54 11.88 2.70
C SER A 194 3.36 10.62 2.35
N PRO A 195 4.53 10.44 2.97
CA PRO A 195 5.30 9.18 2.90
C PRO A 195 4.49 7.92 3.27
N ALA A 196 3.41 8.06 4.05
CA ALA A 196 2.51 6.96 4.41
C ALA A 196 1.92 6.26 3.18
N ASN A 197 1.59 7.01 2.12
CA ASN A 197 1.10 6.46 0.85
C ASN A 197 2.10 5.51 0.17
N THR A 198 3.40 5.66 0.48
CA THR A 198 4.48 4.82 -0.04
C THR A 198 4.70 3.63 0.88
N TYR A 199 5.06 3.84 2.15
CA TYR A 199 5.48 2.73 3.01
C TYR A 199 4.34 1.84 3.52
N ALA A 200 3.07 2.29 3.51
CA ALA A 200 1.94 1.46 3.95
C ALA A 200 1.78 0.16 3.12
N ARG A 201 2.37 0.11 1.92
CA ARG A 201 2.44 -1.08 1.06
C ARG A 201 3.36 -2.15 1.61
N GLU A 202 4.29 -1.77 2.48
CA GLU A 202 5.18 -2.69 3.19
C GLU A 202 4.56 -3.20 4.49
N LEU A 203 3.32 -2.84 4.83
CA LEU A 203 2.76 -3.11 6.15
C LEU A 203 2.67 -4.61 6.45
N ASN A 204 2.19 -5.43 5.52
CA ASN A 204 2.04 -6.89 5.64
C ASN A 204 1.61 -7.32 7.07
N PRO A 205 0.42 -6.90 7.54
CA PRO A 205 0.07 -6.99 8.95
C PRO A 205 -0.06 -8.45 9.45
N ALA A 206 -0.26 -9.41 8.55
CA ALA A 206 -0.32 -10.84 8.85
C ALA A 206 1.01 -11.58 8.63
N ALA A 207 2.10 -10.87 8.31
CA ALA A 207 3.40 -11.45 7.99
C ALA A 207 3.32 -12.54 6.90
N ALA A 208 2.51 -12.32 5.87
CA ALA A 208 2.36 -13.24 4.76
C ALA A 208 3.69 -13.44 4.02
N PRO A 209 4.02 -14.66 3.58
CA PRO A 209 5.28 -14.94 2.90
C PRO A 209 5.35 -14.32 1.51
N CYS A 210 4.21 -14.01 0.89
CA CYS A 210 4.11 -13.35 -0.41
C CYS A 210 3.44 -11.98 -0.30
N GLN A 211 3.97 -10.98 -1.00
CA GLN A 211 3.36 -9.65 -1.16
C GLN A 211 3.24 -9.25 -2.63
N ILE A 212 2.08 -8.72 -3.03
CA ILE A 212 1.90 -8.14 -4.36
C ILE A 212 1.75 -6.61 -4.26
N GLN A 213 2.67 -5.88 -4.89
CA GLN A 213 2.76 -4.43 -4.73
C GLN A 213 2.67 -3.71 -6.08
N GLY A 214 1.68 -2.81 -6.18
CA GLY A 214 1.61 -1.85 -7.27
C GLY A 214 2.41 -0.59 -6.96
N VAL A 215 3.12 -0.07 -7.97
CA VAL A 215 3.78 1.24 -7.91
C VAL A 215 3.31 2.15 -9.04
N PHE A 216 3.36 3.46 -8.82
CA PHE A 216 2.90 4.44 -9.82
C PHE A 216 3.92 4.68 -10.95
N HIS A 217 5.22 4.63 -10.64
CA HIS A 217 6.31 4.72 -11.60
C HIS A 217 7.34 3.59 -11.40
N PRO A 218 7.99 3.10 -12.48
CA PRO A 218 9.00 2.04 -12.38
C PRO A 218 10.14 2.35 -11.41
N ASN A 219 10.54 3.62 -11.27
CA ASN A 219 11.59 4.03 -10.33
C ASN A 219 11.25 3.74 -8.85
N TYR A 220 9.98 3.58 -8.51
CA TYR A 220 9.58 3.17 -7.16
C TYR A 220 9.73 1.66 -6.95
N ALA A 221 9.81 0.84 -8.01
CA ALA A 221 9.95 -0.60 -7.86
C ALA A 221 11.26 -0.97 -7.14
N ASP A 222 12.36 -0.28 -7.46
CA ASP A 222 13.65 -0.48 -6.79
C ASP A 222 13.61 -0.03 -5.32
N LEU A 223 12.88 1.06 -5.03
CA LEU A 223 12.70 1.56 -3.67
C LEU A 223 11.96 0.53 -2.79
N HIS A 224 10.87 -0.02 -3.32
CA HIS A 224 10.09 -1.08 -2.65
C HIS A 224 10.88 -2.38 -2.53
N ALA A 225 11.64 -2.78 -3.56
CA ALA A 225 12.48 -3.98 -3.50
C ALA A 225 13.57 -3.87 -2.43
N GLN A 226 14.18 -2.69 -2.27
CA GLN A 226 15.13 -2.42 -1.19
C GLN A 226 14.47 -2.49 0.19
N ALA A 227 13.25 -1.96 0.34
CA ALA A 227 12.51 -2.04 1.60
C ALA A 227 12.13 -3.49 1.94
N ALA A 228 11.57 -4.22 0.98
CA ALA A 228 11.21 -5.64 1.11
C ALA A 228 12.41 -6.51 1.52
N SER A 229 13.56 -6.32 0.89
CA SER A 229 14.81 -7.02 1.26
C SER A 229 15.24 -6.73 2.70
N ARG A 230 15.16 -5.46 3.13
CA ARG A 230 15.50 -5.05 4.51
C ARG A 230 14.50 -5.55 5.56
N LEU A 231 13.24 -5.66 5.19
CA LEU A 231 12.17 -6.21 6.03
C LEU A 231 12.19 -7.73 6.10
N GLY A 232 13.05 -8.40 5.32
CA GLY A 232 13.09 -9.85 5.22
C GLY A 232 11.83 -10.44 4.59
N GLN A 233 11.15 -9.70 3.71
CA GLN A 233 9.99 -10.20 2.98
C GLN A 233 10.43 -11.37 2.09
N PRO A 234 9.93 -12.61 2.30
CA PRO A 234 10.44 -13.78 1.59
C PRO A 234 10.21 -13.68 0.09
N ARG A 235 8.98 -13.36 -0.31
CA ARG A 235 8.61 -13.20 -1.71
C ARG A 235 7.79 -11.94 -1.93
N ALA A 236 8.14 -11.14 -2.94
CA ALA A 236 7.33 -10.01 -3.37
C ALA A 236 7.33 -9.86 -4.89
N ALA A 237 6.19 -9.50 -5.46
CA ALA A 237 6.09 -9.05 -6.86
C ALA A 237 5.73 -7.57 -6.90
N ILE A 238 6.65 -6.76 -7.44
CA ILE A 238 6.51 -5.31 -7.51
C ILE A 238 6.46 -4.89 -8.97
N PHE A 239 5.40 -4.19 -9.37
CA PHE A 239 5.25 -3.76 -10.76
C PHE A 239 4.46 -2.47 -10.87
N LYS A 240 4.58 -1.81 -12.03
CA LYS A 240 3.78 -0.63 -12.33
C LYS A 240 2.32 -1.02 -12.55
N GLY A 241 1.46 -0.65 -11.61
CA GLY A 241 0.03 -0.95 -11.72
C GLY A 241 -0.86 0.27 -11.91
N GLY A 242 -2.13 0.02 -12.23
CA GLY A 242 -3.13 1.07 -12.47
C GLY A 242 -3.34 1.95 -11.24
N GLY A 243 -3.03 3.25 -11.33
CA GLY A 243 -3.12 4.16 -10.17
C GLY A 243 -2.11 3.87 -9.05
N GLY A 244 -1.16 2.95 -9.27
CA GLY A 244 -0.29 2.39 -8.24
C GLY A 244 -0.91 1.23 -7.46
N GLU A 245 -2.05 0.68 -7.88
CA GLU A 245 -2.59 -0.55 -7.28
C GLU A 245 -1.91 -1.80 -7.82
N GLY A 246 -1.99 -2.92 -7.11
CA GLY A 246 -1.49 -4.22 -7.56
C GLY A 246 -2.32 -4.83 -8.71
N GLN A 247 -2.54 -4.07 -9.78
CA GLN A 247 -3.31 -4.44 -10.98
C GLN A 247 -2.47 -4.22 -12.22
N ILE A 248 -2.27 -5.27 -13.02
CA ILE A 248 -1.50 -5.14 -14.26
C ILE A 248 -2.25 -4.28 -15.28
N ASN A 249 -1.49 -3.68 -16.21
CA ASN A 249 -2.06 -3.09 -17.42
C ASN A 249 -1.98 -4.12 -18.55
N PRO A 250 -3.11 -4.64 -19.05
CA PRO A 250 -3.10 -5.72 -20.04
C PRO A 250 -2.58 -5.28 -21.42
N LEU A 251 -2.58 -3.95 -21.69
CA LEU A 251 -2.14 -3.37 -22.97
C LEU A 251 -0.63 -3.12 -23.06
N LYS A 252 0.13 -3.46 -22.01
CA LYS A 252 1.57 -3.17 -21.95
C LYS A 252 2.33 -4.37 -21.39
N PRO A 253 3.57 -4.59 -21.84
CA PRO A 253 4.47 -5.50 -21.14
C PRO A 253 4.61 -5.09 -19.67
N VAL A 254 4.60 -6.08 -18.79
CA VAL A 254 4.66 -5.88 -17.34
C VAL A 254 6.07 -6.19 -16.87
N ALA A 255 6.83 -5.14 -16.55
CA ALA A 255 8.12 -5.28 -15.88
C ALA A 255 7.88 -5.59 -14.40
N LEU A 256 8.22 -6.82 -14.00
CA LEU A 256 8.15 -7.34 -12.64
C LEU A 256 9.52 -7.23 -11.98
N THR A 257 9.57 -6.59 -10.83
CA THR A 257 10.68 -6.69 -9.88
C THR A 257 10.27 -7.70 -8.81
N LEU A 258 10.87 -8.87 -8.87
CA LEU A 258 10.62 -9.97 -7.94
C LEU A 258 11.69 -9.94 -6.84
N VAL A 259 11.25 -10.02 -5.59
CA VAL A 259 12.11 -10.25 -4.44
C VAL A 259 11.91 -11.70 -4.01
N GLU A 260 12.98 -12.46 -3.90
CA GLU A 260 12.99 -13.84 -3.40
C GLU A 260 14.17 -14.01 -2.44
N ASP A 261 13.90 -14.19 -1.15
CA ASP A 261 14.88 -14.35 -0.07
C ASP A 261 16.01 -13.31 -0.10
N GLY A 262 15.62 -12.04 -0.26
CA GLY A 262 16.52 -10.90 -0.30
C GLY A 262 17.22 -10.67 -1.66
N GLN A 263 17.08 -11.59 -2.62
CA GLN A 263 17.57 -11.42 -3.99
C GLN A 263 16.52 -10.72 -4.86
N VAL A 264 16.98 -9.82 -5.74
CA VAL A 264 16.12 -9.10 -6.66
C VAL A 264 16.31 -9.62 -8.08
N ARG A 265 15.24 -10.11 -8.69
CA ARG A 265 15.19 -10.59 -10.06
C ARG A 265 14.20 -9.76 -10.87
N ARG A 266 14.54 -9.47 -12.13
CA ARG A 266 13.66 -8.73 -13.02
C ARG A 266 13.18 -9.62 -14.16
N GLU A 267 11.89 -9.55 -14.43
CA GLU A 267 11.26 -10.23 -15.56
C GLU A 267 10.36 -9.25 -16.31
N THR A 268 10.11 -9.53 -17.57
CA THR A 268 9.09 -8.81 -18.34
C THR A 268 8.09 -9.82 -18.88
N TRP A 269 6.83 -9.70 -18.45
CA TRP A 269 5.75 -10.49 -19.02
C TRP A 269 5.17 -9.75 -20.23
N PRO A 270 4.79 -10.46 -21.31
CA PRO A 270 4.24 -9.83 -22.50
C PRO A 270 2.91 -9.12 -22.21
N ALA A 271 2.55 -8.16 -23.07
CA ALA A 271 1.19 -7.64 -23.06
C ALA A 271 0.18 -8.76 -23.35
N LEU A 272 -1.00 -8.68 -22.76
CA LEU A 272 -2.06 -9.67 -22.97
C LEU A 272 -2.98 -9.31 -24.12
N LEU A 273 -3.04 -8.03 -24.47
CA LEU A 273 -3.85 -7.49 -25.55
C LEU A 273 -3.03 -6.46 -26.33
N GLU A 274 -3.34 -6.32 -27.61
CA GLU A 274 -2.87 -5.22 -28.46
C GLU A 274 -3.48 -3.89 -28.00
N ALA A 275 -2.76 -2.78 -28.24
CA ALA A 275 -3.03 -1.50 -27.59
C ALA A 275 -4.36 -0.80 -27.99
N ASP A 276 -4.99 -1.21 -29.11
CA ASP A 276 -5.84 -0.29 -29.87
C ASP A 276 -7.37 -0.45 -29.70
N ASP A 277 -7.91 -1.43 -28.95
CA ASP A 277 -9.39 -1.56 -28.87
C ASP A 277 -9.96 -2.37 -27.68
N ALA A 278 -9.53 -2.10 -26.45
CA ALA A 278 -9.95 -2.90 -25.29
C ALA A 278 -10.93 -2.20 -24.31
N GLY A 279 -11.29 -0.93 -24.56
CA GLY A 279 -12.13 -0.13 -23.63
C GLY A 279 -11.51 0.04 -22.24
N TRP A 280 -10.18 0.05 -22.14
CA TRP A 280 -9.44 0.10 -20.88
C TRP A 280 -9.22 1.56 -20.43
N ARG A 281 -9.72 1.92 -19.24
CA ARG A 281 -9.67 3.26 -18.59
C ARG A 281 -10.69 4.28 -19.08
N ASP A 282 -11.53 3.89 -20.03
CA ASP A 282 -12.65 4.71 -20.51
C ASP A 282 -13.99 4.19 -19.95
N GLU A 283 -13.97 3.22 -19.04
CA GLU A 283 -15.19 2.67 -18.47
C GLU A 283 -15.88 3.61 -17.45
N PRO A 284 -17.22 3.57 -17.35
CA PRO A 284 -17.92 4.18 -16.24
C PRO A 284 -17.45 3.62 -14.89
N LEU A 285 -17.21 4.51 -13.93
CA LEU A 285 -16.70 4.19 -12.60
C LEU A 285 -17.82 3.74 -11.63
N GLU A 286 -18.66 2.82 -12.10
CA GLU A 286 -19.79 2.25 -11.37
C GLU A 286 -19.44 0.86 -10.83
N PRO A 287 -19.39 0.65 -9.50
CA PRO A 287 -19.04 -0.65 -8.90
C PRO A 287 -19.89 -1.83 -9.38
N ALA A 288 -21.16 -1.59 -9.70
CA ALA A 288 -22.08 -2.61 -10.23
C ALA A 288 -21.54 -3.30 -11.50
N ARG A 289 -20.72 -2.61 -12.31
CA ARG A 289 -20.11 -3.20 -13.50
C ARG A 289 -19.16 -4.36 -13.18
N VAL A 290 -18.47 -4.30 -12.04
CA VAL A 290 -17.59 -5.39 -11.59
C VAL A 290 -18.42 -6.65 -11.30
N VAL A 291 -19.59 -6.48 -10.69
CA VAL A 291 -20.56 -7.56 -10.41
C VAL A 291 -21.09 -8.14 -11.72
N GLU A 292 -21.53 -7.31 -12.65
CA GLU A 292 -22.06 -7.76 -13.94
C GLU A 292 -20.99 -8.50 -14.77
N LEU A 293 -19.72 -8.09 -14.67
CA LEU A 293 -18.60 -8.79 -15.28
C LEU A 293 -18.35 -10.15 -14.63
N TRP A 294 -18.36 -10.22 -13.29
CA TRP A 294 -18.26 -11.49 -12.56
C TRP A 294 -19.37 -12.46 -12.96
N ARG A 295 -20.61 -11.98 -13.05
CA ARG A 295 -21.78 -12.78 -13.44
C ARG A 295 -21.80 -13.17 -14.92
N GLY A 296 -20.91 -12.60 -15.73
CA GLY A 296 -20.87 -12.82 -17.18
C GLY A 296 -22.04 -12.18 -17.93
N ARG A 297 -22.65 -11.13 -17.34
CA ARG A 297 -23.76 -10.37 -17.93
C ARG A 297 -23.28 -9.22 -18.82
N CYS A 298 -22.01 -8.83 -18.69
CA CYS A 298 -21.33 -7.96 -19.64
C CYS A 298 -19.98 -8.57 -20.05
N ARG A 299 -19.44 -8.10 -21.18
CA ARG A 299 -18.08 -8.41 -21.64
C ARG A 299 -17.22 -7.15 -21.57
N ALA A 300 -16.00 -7.29 -21.10
CA ALA A 300 -15.05 -6.20 -21.02
C ALA A 300 -13.62 -6.73 -21.25
N PRO A 301 -13.17 -6.86 -22.51
CA PRO A 301 -11.91 -7.53 -22.84
C PRO A 301 -10.69 -6.97 -22.09
N GLY A 302 -10.56 -5.64 -22.00
CA GLY A 302 -9.49 -4.99 -21.23
C GLY A 302 -9.52 -5.38 -19.75
N PRO A 303 -10.61 -5.08 -19.02
CA PRO A 303 -10.79 -5.53 -17.64
C PRO A 303 -10.57 -7.03 -17.41
N GLU A 304 -11.14 -7.89 -18.26
CA GLU A 304 -10.96 -9.35 -18.16
C GLU A 304 -9.47 -9.75 -18.28
N ALA A 305 -8.76 -9.23 -19.29
CA ALA A 305 -7.33 -9.47 -19.43
C ALA A 305 -6.53 -8.98 -18.22
N ALA A 306 -6.89 -7.81 -17.65
CA ALA A 306 -6.25 -7.30 -16.45
C ALA A 306 -6.49 -8.20 -15.23
N ILE A 307 -7.70 -8.73 -15.06
CA ILE A 307 -8.03 -9.69 -14.00
C ILE A 307 -7.16 -10.94 -14.16
N LEU A 308 -7.14 -11.52 -15.36
CA LEU A 308 -6.42 -12.75 -15.66
C LEU A 308 -4.92 -12.62 -15.41
N GLY A 309 -4.28 -11.58 -15.95
CA GLY A 309 -2.83 -11.42 -15.75
C GLY A 309 -2.47 -11.00 -14.33
N THR A 310 -3.33 -10.25 -13.63
CA THR A 310 -3.09 -9.93 -12.21
C THR A 310 -3.21 -11.19 -11.35
N ALA A 311 -4.20 -12.05 -11.60
CA ALA A 311 -4.35 -13.33 -10.95
C ALA A 311 -3.18 -14.27 -11.26
N ALA A 312 -2.70 -14.29 -12.51
CA ALA A 312 -1.52 -15.05 -12.90
C ALA A 312 -0.26 -14.66 -12.11
N VAL A 313 -0.02 -13.35 -11.90
CA VAL A 313 1.09 -12.89 -11.04
C VAL A 313 0.91 -13.42 -9.61
N ALA A 314 -0.29 -13.32 -9.03
CA ALA A 314 -0.55 -13.82 -7.68
C ALA A 314 -0.37 -15.35 -7.56
N LEU A 315 -0.85 -16.13 -8.54
CA LEU A 315 -0.73 -17.59 -8.58
C LEU A 315 0.74 -18.02 -8.74
N HIS A 316 1.50 -17.34 -9.60
CA HIS A 316 2.92 -17.61 -9.77
C HIS A 316 3.72 -17.26 -8.50
N LEU A 317 3.50 -16.07 -7.95
CA LEU A 317 4.16 -15.59 -6.74
C LEU A 317 3.89 -16.51 -5.54
N THR A 318 2.71 -17.11 -5.44
CA THR A 318 2.34 -18.01 -4.33
C THR A 318 2.74 -19.46 -4.59
N GLY A 319 3.43 -19.76 -5.70
CA GLY A 319 3.88 -21.10 -6.06
C GLY A 319 2.75 -22.05 -6.48
N ARG A 320 1.55 -21.53 -6.76
CA ARG A 320 0.45 -22.33 -7.32
C ARG A 320 0.71 -22.73 -8.77
N SER A 321 1.55 -21.97 -9.48
CA SER A 321 1.96 -22.30 -10.84
C SER A 321 3.44 -21.98 -11.08
N PRO A 322 4.20 -22.89 -11.72
CA PRO A 322 5.66 -22.76 -11.83
C PRO A 322 6.13 -21.76 -12.90
N THR A 323 5.29 -21.43 -13.89
CA THR A 323 5.66 -20.52 -14.99
C THR A 323 4.59 -19.44 -15.22
N PRO A 324 4.93 -18.30 -15.84
CA PRO A 324 3.94 -17.29 -16.23
C PRO A 324 2.81 -17.84 -17.11
N GLU A 325 3.13 -18.70 -18.07
CA GLU A 325 2.17 -19.28 -19.03
C GLU A 325 1.18 -20.21 -18.33
N SER A 326 1.68 -21.10 -17.47
CA SER A 326 0.85 -21.99 -16.67
C SER A 326 -0.01 -21.23 -15.67
N ALA A 327 0.51 -20.12 -15.09
CA ALA A 327 -0.24 -19.28 -14.18
C ALA A 327 -1.40 -18.56 -14.89
N LEU A 328 -1.17 -18.08 -16.11
CA LEU A 328 -2.21 -17.46 -16.94
C LEU A 328 -3.26 -18.48 -17.40
N ALA A 329 -2.85 -19.70 -17.75
CA ALA A 329 -3.77 -20.79 -18.07
C ALA A 329 -4.68 -21.12 -16.87
N MET A 330 -4.10 -21.29 -15.67
CA MET A 330 -4.85 -21.52 -14.44
C MET A 330 -5.80 -20.35 -14.12
N ALA A 331 -5.36 -19.09 -14.30
CA ALA A 331 -6.23 -17.93 -14.10
C ALA A 331 -7.44 -17.94 -15.05
N ARG A 332 -7.26 -18.39 -16.30
CA ARG A 332 -8.36 -18.54 -17.27
C ARG A 332 -9.32 -19.65 -16.86
N GLU A 333 -8.82 -20.81 -16.45
CA GLU A 333 -9.65 -21.91 -15.96
C GLU A 333 -10.49 -21.49 -14.76
N LEU A 334 -9.88 -20.79 -13.78
CA LEU A 334 -10.58 -20.24 -12.62
C LEU A 334 -11.63 -19.21 -13.02
N TRP A 335 -11.32 -18.34 -13.99
CA TRP A 335 -12.30 -17.38 -14.50
C TRP A 335 -13.47 -18.11 -15.17
N GLU A 336 -13.23 -19.06 -16.05
CA GLU A 336 -14.28 -19.77 -16.79
C GLU A 336 -15.18 -20.61 -15.88
N SER A 337 -14.58 -21.29 -14.89
CA SER A 337 -15.27 -22.15 -13.92
C SER A 337 -15.82 -21.43 -12.68
N ARG A 338 -15.62 -20.10 -12.57
CA ARG A 338 -16.08 -19.33 -11.41
C ARG A 338 -17.57 -19.50 -11.15
N ASP A 339 -17.94 -19.52 -9.88
CA ASP A 339 -19.35 -19.46 -9.48
C ASP A 339 -19.91 -18.06 -9.75
N ARG A 340 -20.65 -17.94 -10.86
CA ARG A 340 -21.28 -16.70 -11.31
C ARG A 340 -22.46 -16.26 -10.44
N ALA A 341 -22.92 -17.08 -9.50
CA ALA A 341 -23.99 -16.73 -8.57
C ALA A 341 -23.47 -16.28 -7.20
N ARG A 342 -22.18 -16.49 -6.91
CA ARG A 342 -21.58 -16.22 -5.60
C ARG A 342 -21.57 -14.74 -5.19
N TYR A 343 -21.41 -13.83 -6.16
CA TYR A 343 -21.34 -12.38 -5.97
C TYR A 343 -22.34 -11.66 -6.89
#